data_AF-A0A538AGH9-F1
#
_entry.id   AF-A0A538AGH9-F1
#
_cell.length_a   1.000
_cell.length_b   1.000
_cell.length_c   1.000
_cell.angle_alpha   90.00
_cell.angle_beta   90.00
_cell.angle_gamma   90.00
#
_symmetry.space_group_name_H-M   'P 1'
#
loop_
_entity.id
_entity.type
_entity.pdbx_description
1 polymer ?
#
loop_
_entity_poly.entity_id
_entity_poly.type
_entity_poly.pdbx_seq_one_letter_code
_entity_poly.pdbx_strand_id
1 'polypeptide(L)'
;MWADNETRIDLLGFEFLVDELLLILRDPRLLPVTVGVAGDWGSGKSSLIVAEEALAADEKFLTVSFSPWRFEDYEDVKTALIASVIGAVQERAQSYATFADKAGKRLSGMVRRVNMLGAARLLGRMALLAHGADVPPEMAADEEALAKETAGS
;
A
#
# COMPACT_ATOMS: atom_id res chain seq x y z
N MET A 1 13.52 -18.65 -5.48
CA MET A 1 12.77 -17.50 -6.03
C MET A 1 13.79 -16.54 -6.61
N TRP A 2 13.77 -16.32 -7.93
CA TRP A 2 14.62 -15.32 -8.55
C TRP A 2 14.09 -13.92 -8.22
N ALA A 3 14.99 -13.01 -7.87
CA ALA A 3 14.64 -11.62 -7.65
C ALA A 3 14.28 -11.00 -9.00
N ASP A 4 13.02 -10.62 -9.17
CA ASP A 4 12.60 -9.72 -10.23
C ASP A 4 13.09 -8.32 -9.84
N ASN A 5 14.27 -7.95 -10.35
CA ASN A 5 14.81 -6.61 -10.14
C ASN A 5 14.27 -5.71 -11.25
N GLU A 6 13.50 -4.71 -10.87
CA GLU A 6 13.05 -3.65 -11.77
C GLU A 6 14.28 -2.93 -12.35
N THR A 7 14.38 -2.90 -13.67
CA THR A 7 15.48 -2.26 -14.37
C THR A 7 15.23 -0.75 -14.42
N ARG A 8 16.09 0.03 -13.77
CA ARG A 8 16.05 1.52 -13.77
C ARG A 8 16.43 2.17 -15.09
N ILE A 9 16.88 1.39 -16.07
CA ILE A 9 17.38 1.86 -17.36
C ILE A 9 16.56 1.17 -18.44
N ASP A 10 15.83 1.97 -19.21
CA ASP A 10 15.07 1.48 -20.36
C ASP A 10 16.01 1.18 -21.53
N LEU A 11 16.32 -0.11 -21.73
CA LEU A 11 17.13 -0.60 -22.84
C LEU A 11 16.29 -1.02 -24.05
N LEU A 12 14.96 -0.93 -23.96
CA LEU A 12 14.03 -1.44 -24.96
C LEU A 12 13.25 -0.32 -25.69
N GLY A 13 13.44 0.94 -25.29
CA GLY A 13 12.85 2.10 -25.96
C GLY A 13 11.37 2.29 -25.64
N PHE A 14 10.94 1.92 -24.43
CA PHE A 14 9.61 2.21 -23.87
C PHE A 14 9.38 3.68 -23.51
N GLU A 15 10.38 4.55 -23.61
CA GLU A 15 10.28 5.99 -23.29
C GLU A 15 9.04 6.65 -23.91
N PHE A 16 8.71 6.36 -25.18
CA PHE A 16 7.51 6.92 -25.82
C PHE A 16 6.19 6.43 -25.18
N LEU A 17 6.15 5.20 -24.67
CA LEU A 17 4.99 4.65 -23.97
C LEU A 17 4.88 5.23 -22.56
N VAL A 18 6.02 5.48 -21.90
CA VAL A 18 6.08 6.17 -20.60
C VAL A 18 5.56 7.60 -20.75
N ASP A 19 5.96 8.33 -21.78
CA ASP A 19 5.50 9.69 -22.04
C ASP A 19 3.98 9.76 -22.27
N GLU A 20 3.44 8.86 -23.09
CA GLU A 20 2.00 8.80 -23.35
C GLU A 20 1.22 8.41 -22.08
N LEU A 21 1.76 7.47 -21.30
CA LEU A 21 1.20 7.09 -20.02
C LEU A 21 1.17 8.28 -19.05
N LEU A 22 2.24 9.05 -18.96
CA LEU A 22 2.31 10.25 -18.13
C LEU A 22 1.33 11.34 -18.59
N LEU A 23 1.12 11.50 -19.90
CA LEU A 23 0.15 12.43 -20.46
C LEU A 23 -1.27 12.07 -20.00
N ILE A 24 -1.63 10.79 -20.09
CA ILE A 24 -2.93 10.27 -19.64
C ILE A 24 -3.09 10.45 -18.12
N LEU A 25 -2.09 10.06 -17.33
CA LEU A 25 -2.15 10.10 -15.86
C LEU A 25 -2.18 11.53 -15.32
N ARG A 26 -1.65 12.52 -16.05
CA ARG A 26 -1.62 13.93 -15.64
C ARG A 26 -2.84 14.73 -16.10
N ASP A 27 -3.67 14.23 -17.01
CA ASP A 27 -4.86 14.95 -17.49
C ASP A 27 -6.04 14.83 -16.51
N PRO A 28 -6.45 15.92 -15.81
CA PRO A 28 -7.54 15.86 -14.85
C PRO A 28 -8.89 15.49 -15.47
N ARG A 29 -9.05 15.66 -16.79
CA ARG A 29 -10.30 15.35 -17.52
C ARG A 29 -10.49 13.84 -17.69
N LEU A 30 -9.43 13.06 -17.56
CA LEU A 30 -9.44 11.60 -17.69
C LEU A 30 -9.58 10.88 -16.34
N LEU A 31 -9.56 11.61 -15.22
CA LEU A 31 -9.69 11.02 -13.89
C LEU A 31 -11.17 10.72 -13.54
N PRO A 32 -11.46 9.58 -12.88
CA PRO A 32 -10.53 8.54 -12.45
C PRO A 32 -10.12 7.60 -13.59
N VAL A 33 -8.83 7.31 -13.70
CA VAL A 33 -8.27 6.39 -14.72
C VAL A 33 -7.60 5.21 -14.04
N THR A 34 -7.82 4.01 -14.60
CA THR A 34 -7.12 2.78 -14.22
C THR A 34 -6.42 2.24 -15.45
N VAL A 35 -5.10 2.04 -15.37
CA VAL A 35 -4.29 1.49 -16.45
C VAL A 35 -3.81 0.10 -16.06
N GLY A 36 -4.10 -0.89 -16.90
CA GLY A 36 -3.56 -2.24 -16.77
C GLY A 36 -2.44 -2.46 -17.77
N VAL A 37 -1.29 -2.95 -17.30
CA VAL A 37 -0.14 -3.31 -18.14
C VAL A 37 -0.08 -4.83 -18.26
N ALA A 38 -0.23 -5.35 -19.48
CA ALA A 38 -0.19 -6.79 -19.77
C ALA A 38 0.83 -7.09 -20.88
N GLY A 39 1.46 -8.26 -20.82
CA GLY A 39 2.48 -8.67 -21.78
C GLY A 39 3.29 -9.87 -21.27
N ASP A 40 3.96 -10.56 -22.18
CA ASP A 40 4.72 -11.79 -21.88
C ASP A 40 5.87 -11.56 -20.90
N TRP A 41 6.34 -12.61 -20.24
CA TRP A 41 7.48 -12.48 -19.33
C TRP A 41 8.73 -12.01 -20.10
N GLY A 42 9.44 -11.01 -19.56
CA GLY A 42 10.55 -10.35 -20.26
C GLY A 42 10.14 -9.28 -21.29
N SER A 43 8.85 -8.97 -21.46
CA SER A 43 8.39 -7.96 -22.43
C SER A 43 8.64 -6.49 -22.04
N GLY A 44 9.43 -6.21 -21.00
CA GLY A 44 9.72 -4.84 -20.56
C GLY A 44 8.60 -4.11 -19.80
N LYS A 45 7.58 -4.82 -19.28
CA LYS A 45 6.51 -4.19 -18.48
C LYS A 45 7.05 -3.37 -17.30
N SER A 46 8.10 -3.87 -16.64
CA SER A 46 8.74 -3.17 -15.53
C SER A 46 9.39 -1.85 -15.97
N SER A 47 9.76 -1.70 -17.24
CA SER A 47 10.23 -0.41 -17.78
C SER A 47 9.12 0.66 -17.80
N LEU A 48 7.84 0.26 -17.88
CA LEU A 48 6.71 1.20 -17.78
C LEU A 48 6.48 1.70 -16.35
N ILE A 49 6.95 0.96 -15.34
CA ILE A 49 6.89 1.37 -13.94
C ILE A 49 7.78 2.59 -13.69
N VAL A 50 8.75 2.90 -14.57
CA VAL A 50 9.53 4.15 -14.51
C VAL A 50 8.63 5.41 -14.55
N ALA A 51 7.42 5.32 -15.11
CA ALA A 51 6.42 6.39 -15.01
C ALA A 51 6.06 6.74 -13.55
N GLU A 52 6.14 5.77 -12.64
CA GLU A 52 5.96 5.96 -11.20
C GLU A 52 6.98 6.96 -10.65
N GLU A 53 8.27 6.80 -10.98
CA GLU A 53 9.34 7.68 -10.53
C GLU A 53 9.12 9.12 -11.04
N ALA A 54 8.70 9.26 -12.29
CA ALA A 54 8.39 10.55 -12.91
C ALA A 54 7.17 11.25 -12.29
N LEU A 55 6.19 10.50 -11.77
CA LEU A 55 5.07 11.03 -11.01
C LEU A 55 5.46 11.37 -9.57
N ALA A 56 6.27 10.54 -8.92
CA ALA A 56 6.75 10.78 -7.57
C ALA A 56 7.62 12.05 -7.46
N ALA A 57 8.29 12.45 -8.54
CA ALA A 57 9.05 13.69 -8.63
C ALA A 57 8.17 14.96 -8.69
N ASP A 58 6.88 14.85 -9.02
CA ASP A 58 5.94 15.98 -9.06
C ASP A 58 5.15 16.07 -7.75
N GLU A 59 5.34 17.17 -7.01
CA GLU A 59 4.70 17.40 -5.70
C GLU A 59 3.18 17.32 -5.69
N LYS A 60 2.53 17.47 -6.86
CA LYS A 60 1.08 17.38 -7.03
C LYS A 60 0.56 15.95 -6.90
N PHE A 61 1.40 14.95 -7.10
CA PHE A 61 1.03 13.55 -7.05
C PHE A 61 1.55 12.92 -5.75
N LEU A 62 0.75 12.00 -5.20
CA LEU A 62 1.17 11.11 -4.13
C LEU A 62 1.18 9.71 -4.71
N THR A 63 2.37 9.17 -4.91
CA THR A 63 2.57 7.86 -5.51
C THR A 63 2.71 6.80 -4.43
N VAL A 64 1.99 5.69 -4.56
CA VAL A 64 1.96 4.60 -3.57
C VAL A 64 2.20 3.28 -4.28
N SER A 65 3.37 2.69 -4.10
CA SER A 65 3.70 1.36 -4.62
C SER A 65 3.14 0.26 -3.71
N PHE A 66 2.50 -0.74 -4.30
CA PHE A 66 1.95 -1.88 -3.56
C PHE A 66 2.18 -3.19 -4.32
N SER A 67 2.88 -4.14 -3.68
CA SER A 67 3.09 -5.48 -4.21
C SER A 67 2.19 -6.49 -3.47
N PRO A 68 1.19 -7.08 -4.15
CA PRO A 68 0.24 -8.01 -3.53
C PRO A 68 0.86 -9.36 -3.20
N TRP A 69 1.98 -9.74 -3.85
CA TRP A 69 2.64 -11.04 -3.68
C TRP A 69 3.22 -11.29 -2.28
N ARG A 70 3.23 -10.28 -1.41
CA ARG A 70 3.69 -10.40 -0.02
C ARG A 70 2.61 -10.89 0.94
N PHE A 71 1.38 -11.11 0.46
CA PHE A 71 0.24 -11.49 1.27
C PHE A 71 -0.36 -12.80 0.73
N GLU A 72 -0.68 -13.73 1.63
CA GLU A 72 -1.24 -15.05 1.27
C GLU A 72 -2.77 -15.02 1.18
N ASP A 73 -3.46 -14.20 2.00
CA ASP A 73 -4.92 -14.06 2.02
C ASP A 73 -5.40 -12.83 1.22
N TYR A 74 -6.50 -12.98 0.49
CA TYR A 74 -7.16 -11.92 -0.26
C TYR A 74 -7.71 -10.79 0.63
N GLU A 75 -8.25 -11.12 1.81
CA GLU A 75 -8.71 -10.09 2.75
C GLU A 75 -7.54 -9.32 3.36
N ASP A 76 -6.39 -9.97 3.52
CA ASP A 76 -5.15 -9.33 3.95
C ASP A 76 -4.60 -8.39 2.87
N VAL A 77 -4.67 -8.78 1.58
CA VAL A 77 -4.26 -7.92 0.45
C VAL A 77 -5.06 -6.61 0.46
N LYS A 78 -6.38 -6.67 0.62
CA LYS A 78 -7.23 -5.46 0.64
C LYS A 78 -6.88 -4.55 1.81
N THR A 79 -6.75 -5.14 3.00
CA THR A 79 -6.43 -4.41 4.22
C THR A 79 -5.07 -3.74 4.10
N ALA A 80 -4.08 -4.45 3.58
CA ALA A 80 -2.74 -3.94 3.37
C ALA A 80 -2.68 -2.83 2.31
N LEU A 81 -3.44 -2.95 1.21
CA LEU A 81 -3.52 -1.89 0.20
C LEU A 81 -4.10 -0.60 0.79
N ILE A 82 -5.20 -0.70 1.53
CA ILE A 82 -5.82 0.44 2.19
C ILE A 82 -4.88 1.05 3.24
N ALA A 83 -4.23 0.22 4.06
CA ALA A 83 -3.26 0.68 5.04
C ALA A 83 -2.08 1.42 4.41
N SER A 84 -1.56 0.91 3.27
CA SER A 84 -0.48 1.55 2.51
C SER A 84 -0.88 2.96 2.03
N VAL A 85 -2.05 3.08 1.41
CA VAL A 85 -2.55 4.39 0.93
C VAL A 85 -2.78 5.36 2.07
N ILE A 86 -3.40 4.91 3.17
CA ILE A 86 -3.63 5.75 4.36
C ILE A 86 -2.30 6.21 4.97
N GLY A 87 -1.32 5.31 5.09
CA GLY A 87 0.01 5.61 5.59
C GLY A 87 0.71 6.69 4.77
N ALA A 88 0.72 6.54 3.44
CA ALA A 88 1.30 7.53 2.53
C ALA A 88 0.62 8.90 2.63
N VAL A 89 -0.72 8.93 2.72
CA VAL A 89 -1.46 10.18 2.92
C VAL A 89 -1.13 10.82 4.26
N GLN A 90 -0.97 10.03 5.33
CA GLN A 90 -0.63 10.53 6.66
C GLN A 90 0.78 11.13 6.71
N GLU A 91 1.76 10.48 6.09
CA GLU A 91 3.14 10.98 6.00
C GLU A 91 3.21 12.30 5.23
N ARG A 92 2.52 12.36 4.09
CA ARG A 92 2.39 13.61 3.31
C ARG A 92 1.68 14.71 4.09
N ALA A 93 0.64 14.34 4.85
CA ALA A 93 -0.12 15.25 5.70
C ALA A 93 0.72 15.86 6.84
N GLN A 94 1.58 15.06 7.48
CA GLN A 94 2.47 15.53 8.54
C GLN A 94 3.52 16.50 8.00
N SER A 95 3.93 16.33 6.75
CA SER A 95 4.85 17.25 6.05
C SER A 95 4.23 18.63 5.77
N TYR A 96 2.89 18.76 5.83
CA TYR A 96 2.17 20.01 5.68
C TYR A 96 1.52 20.43 7.01
N ALA A 97 2.16 21.36 7.72
CA ALA A 97 1.69 21.90 9.01
C ALA A 97 0.21 22.32 9.03
N THR A 98 -0.35 22.73 7.89
CA THR A 98 -1.74 23.18 7.73
C THR A 98 -2.74 22.05 7.39
N PHE A 99 -2.30 20.93 6.82
CA PHE A 99 -3.16 19.78 6.49
C PHE A 99 -3.35 18.84 7.70
N ALA A 100 -2.34 18.81 8.60
CA ALA A 100 -2.39 18.13 9.89
C ALA A 100 -3.64 18.51 10.72
N ASP A 101 -4.11 19.75 10.66
CA ASP A 101 -5.23 20.22 11.48
C ASP A 101 -6.61 19.72 11.02
N LYS A 102 -6.86 19.65 9.70
CA LYS A 102 -8.16 19.20 9.15
C LYS A 102 -8.20 17.70 8.83
N ALA A 103 -7.12 17.16 8.29
CA ALA A 103 -7.05 15.75 7.92
C ALA A 103 -6.62 14.87 9.10
N GLY A 104 -5.76 15.38 9.98
CA GLY A 104 -5.26 14.63 11.15
C GLY A 104 -6.36 14.12 12.05
N LYS A 105 -7.46 14.87 12.26
CA LYS A 105 -8.61 14.39 13.04
C LYS A 105 -9.35 13.21 12.37
N ARG A 106 -9.51 13.22 11.05
CA ARG A 106 -10.21 12.14 10.32
C ARG A 106 -9.33 10.90 10.16
N LEU A 107 -8.05 11.08 9.85
CA LEU A 107 -7.06 10.00 9.80
C LEU A 107 -6.85 9.38 11.18
N SER A 108 -6.70 10.19 12.23
CA SER A 108 -6.65 9.71 13.63
C SER A 108 -7.86 8.84 13.98
N GLY A 109 -9.06 9.25 13.54
CA GLY A 109 -10.27 8.46 13.74
C GLY A 109 -10.30 7.15 12.97
N MET A 110 -9.62 7.03 11.83
CA MET A 110 -9.48 5.76 11.10
C MET A 110 -8.43 4.87 11.74
N VAL A 111 -7.23 5.39 12.03
CA VAL A 111 -6.16 4.67 12.73
C VAL A 111 -6.64 4.14 14.07
N ARG A 112 -7.36 4.95 14.85
CA ARG A 112 -7.93 4.53 16.15
C ARG A 112 -8.96 3.40 15.99
N ARG A 113 -9.71 3.37 14.90
CA ARG A 113 -10.68 2.29 14.62
C ARG A 113 -9.96 1.00 14.21
N VAL A 114 -8.91 1.09 13.41
CA VAL A 114 -8.08 -0.06 13.03
C VAL A 114 -7.41 -0.65 14.28
N ASN A 115 -6.78 0.19 15.12
CA ASN A 115 -6.15 -0.27 16.37
C ASN A 115 -7.16 -0.85 17.36
N MET A 116 -8.37 -0.29 17.45
CA MET A 116 -9.43 -0.81 18.30
C MET A 116 -9.98 -2.15 17.79
N LEU A 117 -10.05 -2.37 16.48
CA LEU A 117 -10.38 -3.68 15.91
C LEU A 117 -9.31 -4.72 16.24
N GLY A 118 -8.02 -4.36 16.11
CA GLY A 118 -6.92 -5.24 16.52
C GLY A 118 -6.97 -5.60 18.01
N ALA A 119 -7.19 -4.60 18.88
CA ALA A 119 -7.32 -4.83 20.32
C ALA A 119 -8.56 -5.68 20.68
N ALA A 120 -9.69 -5.47 20.00
CA ALA A 120 -10.90 -6.27 20.21
C ALA A 120 -10.71 -7.72 19.77
N ARG A 121 -10.00 -7.96 18.66
CA ARG A 121 -9.63 -9.31 18.22
C ARG A 121 -8.72 -10.00 19.24
N LEU A 122 -7.71 -9.31 19.76
CA LEU A 122 -6.83 -9.84 20.80
C LEU A 122 -7.59 -10.23 22.07
N LEU A 123 -8.47 -9.36 22.56
CA LEU A 123 -9.32 -9.65 23.72
C LEU A 123 -10.27 -10.84 23.46
N GLY A 124 -10.85 -10.91 22.25
CA GLY A 124 -11.67 -12.04 21.81
C GLY A 124 -10.91 -13.36 21.83
N ARG A 125 -9.67 -13.38 21.32
CA ARG A 125 -8.77 -14.55 21.37
C ARG A 125 -8.51 -14.99 22.81
N MET A 126 -8.13 -14.05 23.68
CA MET A 126 -7.84 -14.35 25.09
C MET A 126 -9.06 -14.91 25.83
N ALA A 127 -10.26 -14.37 25.55
CA ALA A 127 -11.50 -14.89 26.10
C ALA A 127 -11.80 -16.30 25.60
N LEU A 128 -11.60 -16.57 24.31
CA LEU A 128 -11.87 -17.88 23.71
C LEU A 128 -10.90 -18.96 24.23
N LEU A 129 -9.60 -18.62 24.33
CA LEU A 129 -8.57 -19.46 24.95
C LEU A 129 -8.87 -19.75 26.43
N ALA A 130 -9.31 -18.74 27.19
CA ALA A 130 -9.69 -18.91 28.59
C ALA A 130 -10.94 -19.81 28.77
N HIS A 131 -11.79 -19.90 27.75
CA HIS A 131 -12.97 -20.78 27.73
C HIS A 131 -12.71 -22.12 27.03
N GLY A 132 -11.47 -22.41 26.64
CA GLY A 132 -11.08 -23.69 26.02
C GLY A 132 -11.69 -23.93 24.64
N ALA A 133 -12.14 -22.88 23.97
CA ALA A 133 -12.66 -22.95 22.61
C ALA A 133 -11.55 -22.67 21.59
N ASP A 134 -11.62 -23.36 20.44
CA ASP A 134 -10.63 -23.23 19.38
C ASP A 134 -10.61 -21.82 18.78
N VAL A 135 -9.41 -21.24 18.66
CA VAL A 135 -9.21 -19.93 18.05
C VAL A 135 -9.23 -20.06 16.53
N PRO A 136 -10.09 -19.32 15.82
CA PRO A 136 -10.12 -19.37 14.38
C PRO A 136 -8.77 -18.88 13.79
N PRO A 137 -8.25 -19.53 12.74
CA PRO A 137 -6.89 -19.30 12.23
C PRO A 137 -6.67 -17.85 11.75
N GLU A 138 -7.72 -17.19 11.29
CA GLU A 138 -7.74 -15.77 10.91
C GLU A 138 -7.39 -14.80 12.06
N MET A 139 -7.54 -15.22 13.32
CA MET A 139 -7.15 -14.43 14.49
C MET A 139 -5.75 -14.79 14.98
N ALA A 140 -5.17 -15.91 14.55
CA ALA A 140 -3.84 -16.36 14.97
C ALA A 140 -2.69 -15.62 14.25
N ALA A 141 -2.94 -15.06 13.07
CA ALA A 141 -1.95 -14.44 12.18
C ALA A 141 -1.31 -13.14 12.72
N ASP A 142 -1.88 -12.50 13.74
CA ASP A 142 -1.43 -11.19 14.23
C ASP A 142 -0.18 -11.22 15.14
N GLU A 143 0.35 -12.39 15.51
CA GLU A 143 1.54 -12.49 16.38
C GLU A 143 2.84 -12.01 15.70
N GLU A 144 2.99 -12.23 14.39
CA GLU A 144 4.19 -11.82 13.66
C GLU A 144 4.23 -10.32 13.35
N ALA A 145 3.05 -9.68 13.27
CA ALA A 145 2.92 -8.25 13.03
C ALA A 145 3.32 -7.41 14.26
N LEU A 146 2.94 -7.85 15.47
CA LEU A 146 3.19 -7.10 16.71
C LEU A 146 4.59 -7.35 17.32
N ALA A 147 5.21 -8.50 17.07
CA ALA A 147 6.58 -8.77 17.52
C ALA A 147 7.61 -7.85 16.82
N LYS A 148 7.34 -7.42 15.58
CA LYS A 148 8.19 -6.47 14.85
C LYS A 148 8.02 -5.02 15.32
N GLU A 149 6.86 -4.66 15.86
CA GLU A 149 6.61 -3.30 16.38
C GLU A 149 7.17 -3.09 17.80
N THR A 150 7.34 -4.16 18.58
CA THR A 150 7.87 -4.11 19.96
C THR A 150 9.38 -4.39 20.06
N ALA A 151 10.00 -4.95 19.02
CA ALA A 151 11.45 -5.20 18.97
C ALA A 151 12.28 -4.03 18.38
N GLY A 152 11.61 -2.95 17.93
CA GLY A 152 12.22 -1.73 17.42
C GLY A 152 12.03 -0.55 18.35
N SER A 153 12.50 -0.65 19.59
CA SER A 153 12.67 0.48 20.52
C SER A 153 14.09 0.53 21.06
#